data_AF-A0A0S2S4H7-F1
#
_entry.id   AF-A0A0S2S4H7-F1
#
_cell.length_a   1.000
_cell.length_b   1.000
_cell.length_c   1.000
_cell.angle_alpha   90.00
_cell.angle_beta   90.00
_cell.angle_gamma   90.00
#
_symmetry.space_group_name_H-M   'P 1'
#
loop_
_entity.id
_entity.type
_entity.pdbx_description
1 polymer ?
#
loop_
_entity_poly.entity_id
_entity_poly.type
_entity_poly.pdbx_seq_one_letter_code
_entity_poly.pdbx_strand_id
1 'polypeptide(L)'
;MRQLRKEREGIKRTLQQEEANGEKIQNELQQILRIVSMFSRYLENGWLKDVKYVPVFKRPPLLVLRDQRYSVLYRLYKDIHTDMKRNPSNRQSTYPFKRSSVLMEVYSTCLVIDVLKELEFDWDSGWLADHYQEQYVGELLTGERMIFRKDEYRLELIYDQEIPKRLNEDEFGFIANNHSRPDLRLDLYDTDGKLIKSLIIEVKYRKYRYLWNARLNRETDDFIQISDYNRILYRCPIERNRSNKIDKVITLYPKQTNGTAYEHKYDKTVTFIQVEPIDPNSDEVSFGYGYLKKEIGEFIEKNIMLSKRDTLAGSITVN
;
A
#
# COMPACT_ATOMS: atom_id res chain seq x y z
N MET A 1 18.15 -47.79 -40.15
CA MET A 1 16.79 -48.41 -40.09
C MET A 1 16.22 -48.53 -38.68
N ARG A 2 16.95 -49.11 -37.70
CA ARG A 2 16.41 -49.33 -36.33
C ARG A 2 16.23 -48.03 -35.51
N GLN A 3 17.11 -47.06 -35.72
CA GLN A 3 17.08 -45.74 -35.05
C GLN A 3 15.93 -44.86 -35.55
N LEU A 4 15.77 -44.75 -36.88
CA LEU A 4 14.64 -44.07 -37.52
C LEU A 4 13.27 -44.64 -37.12
N ARG A 5 13.17 -45.96 -36.84
CA ARG A 5 11.93 -46.57 -36.32
C ARG A 5 11.63 -46.14 -34.89
N LYS A 6 12.64 -46.05 -34.02
CA LYS A 6 12.49 -45.57 -32.64
C LYS A 6 12.10 -44.09 -32.59
N GLU A 7 12.70 -43.26 -33.43
CA GLU A 7 12.34 -41.84 -33.55
C GLU A 7 10.90 -41.66 -34.06
N ARG A 8 10.50 -42.42 -35.08
CA ARG A 8 9.12 -42.40 -35.58
C ARG A 8 8.09 -42.85 -34.53
N GLU A 9 8.41 -43.84 -33.71
CA GLU A 9 7.55 -44.26 -32.60
C GLU A 9 7.50 -43.23 -31.46
N GLY A 10 8.61 -42.55 -31.17
CA GLY A 10 8.67 -41.45 -30.21
C GLY A 10 7.77 -40.28 -30.63
N ILE A 11 7.90 -39.83 -31.87
CA ILE A 11 7.07 -38.76 -32.44
C ILE A 11 5.59 -39.13 -32.40
N LYS A 12 5.24 -40.38 -32.72
CA LYS A 12 3.85 -40.86 -32.69
C LYS A 12 3.25 -40.84 -31.28
N ARG A 13 4.04 -41.16 -30.25
CA ARG A 13 3.60 -41.09 -28.85
C ARG A 13 3.39 -39.65 -28.39
N THR A 14 4.31 -38.74 -28.73
CA THR A 14 4.15 -37.31 -28.41
C THR A 14 2.90 -36.74 -29.09
N LEU A 15 2.67 -37.08 -30.37
CA LEU A 15 1.48 -36.63 -31.09
C LEU A 15 0.18 -37.11 -30.42
N GLN A 16 0.13 -38.38 -30.00
CA GLN A 16 -1.03 -38.93 -29.28
C GLN A 16 -1.26 -38.25 -27.92
N GLN A 17 -0.19 -37.85 -27.23
CA GLN A 17 -0.28 -37.15 -25.96
C GLN A 17 -0.80 -35.71 -26.15
N GLU A 18 -0.36 -35.02 -27.18
CA GLU A 18 -0.86 -33.69 -27.53
C GLU A 18 -2.33 -33.72 -28.01
N GLU A 19 -2.72 -34.74 -28.79
CA GLU A 19 -4.13 -34.95 -29.18
C GLU A 19 -5.03 -35.17 -27.95
N ALA A 20 -4.62 -36.03 -27.01
CA ALA A 20 -5.36 -36.27 -25.78
C ALA A 20 -5.45 -35.02 -24.88
N ASN A 21 -4.37 -34.22 -24.82
CA ASN A 21 -4.40 -32.93 -24.13
C ASN A 21 -5.36 -31.95 -24.81
N GLY A 22 -5.38 -31.91 -26.14
CA GLY A 22 -6.32 -31.10 -26.91
C GLY A 22 -7.78 -31.45 -26.63
N GLU A 23 -8.11 -32.74 -26.62
CA GLU A 23 -9.46 -33.22 -26.27
C GLU A 23 -9.84 -32.85 -24.83
N LYS A 24 -8.89 -32.93 -23.89
CA LYS A 24 -9.12 -32.54 -22.50
C LYS A 24 -9.42 -31.04 -22.39
N ILE A 25 -8.64 -30.18 -23.04
CA ILE A 25 -8.84 -28.73 -23.07
C ILE A 25 -10.21 -28.40 -23.70
N GLN A 26 -10.57 -29.07 -24.79
CA GLN A 26 -11.86 -28.85 -25.45
C GLN A 26 -13.03 -29.24 -24.54
N ASN A 27 -12.92 -30.33 -23.79
CA ASN A 27 -13.92 -30.74 -22.81
C ASN A 27 -14.03 -29.75 -21.64
N GLU A 28 -12.92 -29.23 -21.14
CA GLU A 28 -12.91 -28.19 -20.10
C GLU A 28 -13.57 -26.90 -20.60
N LEU A 29 -13.27 -26.48 -21.82
CA LEU A 29 -13.88 -25.30 -22.45
C LEU A 29 -15.40 -25.46 -22.61
N GLN A 30 -15.87 -26.64 -23.03
CA GLN A 30 -17.31 -26.92 -23.11
C GLN A 30 -17.98 -26.87 -21.73
N GLN A 31 -17.33 -27.34 -20.66
CA GLN A 31 -17.85 -27.25 -19.30
C GLN A 31 -17.96 -25.79 -18.85
N ILE A 32 -16.95 -24.96 -19.13
CA ILE A 32 -16.98 -23.52 -18.84
C ILE A 32 -18.15 -22.85 -19.57
N LEU A 33 -18.32 -23.11 -20.87
CA LEU A 33 -19.41 -22.54 -21.65
C LEU A 33 -20.79 -22.93 -21.11
N ARG A 34 -20.95 -24.17 -20.63
CA ARG A 34 -22.18 -24.63 -19.96
C ARG A 34 -22.43 -23.85 -18.67
N ILE A 35 -21.38 -23.64 -17.85
CA ILE A 35 -21.48 -22.88 -16.61
C ILE A 35 -21.88 -21.42 -16.91
N VAL A 36 -21.25 -20.79 -17.91
CA VAL A 36 -21.58 -19.42 -18.34
C VAL A 36 -23.04 -19.34 -18.78
N SER A 37 -23.49 -20.24 -19.65
CA SER A 37 -24.88 -20.30 -20.11
C SER A 37 -25.87 -20.45 -18.94
N MET A 38 -25.52 -21.28 -17.96
CA MET A 38 -26.32 -21.47 -16.75
C MET A 38 -26.45 -20.16 -15.95
N PHE A 39 -25.33 -19.45 -15.73
CA PHE A 39 -25.34 -18.16 -15.03
C PHE A 39 -26.13 -17.10 -15.79
N SER A 40 -25.93 -16.97 -17.10
CA SER A 40 -26.70 -16.04 -17.95
C SER A 40 -28.20 -16.30 -17.84
N ARG A 41 -28.63 -17.57 -17.88
CA ARG A 41 -30.04 -17.93 -17.70
C ARG A 41 -30.59 -17.48 -16.35
N TYR A 42 -29.84 -17.66 -15.27
CA TYR A 42 -30.29 -17.22 -13.95
C TYR A 42 -30.34 -15.70 -13.81
N LEU A 43 -29.40 -14.98 -14.43
CA LEU A 43 -29.34 -13.52 -14.41
C LEU A 43 -30.46 -12.86 -15.24
N GLU A 44 -30.79 -13.42 -16.40
CA GLU A 44 -31.74 -12.81 -17.33
C GLU A 44 -33.18 -13.29 -17.14
N ASN A 45 -33.35 -14.56 -16.77
CA ASN A 45 -34.64 -15.26 -16.75
C ASN A 45 -34.96 -15.92 -15.40
N GLY A 46 -34.09 -15.77 -14.39
CA GLY A 46 -34.27 -16.33 -13.07
C GLY A 46 -34.55 -15.27 -11.99
N TRP A 47 -34.73 -15.75 -10.76
CA TRP A 47 -34.98 -14.91 -9.57
C TRP A 47 -33.87 -13.90 -9.28
N LEU A 48 -32.64 -14.12 -9.79
CA LEU A 48 -31.53 -13.19 -9.61
C LEU A 48 -31.74 -11.86 -10.35
N LYS A 49 -32.56 -11.85 -11.41
CA LYS A 49 -32.93 -10.63 -12.15
C LYS A 49 -33.57 -9.58 -11.24
N ASP A 50 -34.38 -10.05 -10.29
CA ASP A 50 -35.16 -9.19 -9.40
C ASP A 50 -34.37 -8.76 -8.15
N VAL A 51 -33.16 -9.29 -7.97
CA VAL A 51 -32.28 -8.91 -6.87
C VAL A 51 -31.71 -7.52 -7.15
N LYS A 52 -32.28 -6.51 -6.50
CA LYS A 52 -31.79 -5.14 -6.59
C LYS A 52 -30.37 -5.05 -6.03
N TYR A 53 -29.46 -4.52 -6.84
CA TYR A 53 -28.11 -4.21 -6.40
C TYR A 53 -28.17 -3.15 -5.29
N VAL A 54 -27.73 -3.53 -4.08
CA VAL A 54 -27.58 -2.62 -2.95
C VAL A 54 -26.08 -2.34 -2.80
N PRO A 55 -25.59 -1.10 -3.05
CA PRO A 55 -24.16 -0.78 -3.11
C PRO A 55 -23.45 -0.77 -1.73
N VAL A 56 -24.03 -1.41 -0.71
CA VAL A 56 -23.46 -1.42 0.63
C VAL A 56 -22.69 -2.72 0.82
N PHE A 57 -21.37 -2.66 0.58
CA PHE A 57 -20.45 -3.75 0.92
C PHE A 57 -20.39 -3.96 2.43
N LYS A 58 -21.34 -4.72 2.98
CA LYS A 58 -21.17 -5.41 4.26
C LYS A 58 -20.60 -6.79 3.94
N ARG A 59 -19.47 -7.15 4.55
CA ARG A 59 -18.99 -8.55 4.54
C ARG A 59 -20.18 -9.46 4.86
N PRO A 60 -20.40 -10.58 4.15
CA PRO A 60 -21.53 -11.46 4.44
C PRO A 60 -21.52 -11.84 5.92
N PRO A 61 -22.68 -11.85 6.62
CA PRO A 61 -22.72 -12.25 8.01
C PRO A 61 -22.10 -13.64 8.19
N LEU A 62 -21.31 -13.83 9.26
CA LEU A 62 -20.62 -15.11 9.53
C LEU A 62 -21.60 -16.30 9.57
N LEU A 63 -22.84 -16.06 9.98
CA LEU A 63 -23.91 -17.06 9.97
C LEU A 63 -24.20 -17.61 8.56
N VAL A 64 -24.16 -16.76 7.53
CA VAL A 64 -24.37 -17.16 6.13
C VAL A 64 -23.19 -17.97 5.61
N LEU A 65 -21.97 -17.62 6.04
CA LEU A 65 -20.74 -18.30 5.62
C LEU A 65 -20.52 -19.65 6.32
N ARG A 66 -21.29 -19.98 7.36
CA ARG A 66 -21.31 -21.33 7.96
C ARG A 66 -21.94 -22.37 7.03
N ASP A 67 -22.84 -21.95 6.14
CA ASP A 67 -23.41 -22.83 5.13
C ASP A 67 -22.42 -22.98 3.97
N GLN A 68 -22.06 -24.23 3.69
CA GLN A 68 -21.04 -24.58 2.70
C GLN A 68 -21.36 -24.06 1.28
N ARG A 69 -22.65 -23.94 0.93
CA ARG A 69 -23.07 -23.49 -0.40
C ARG A 69 -22.70 -22.03 -0.63
N TYR A 70 -22.95 -21.19 0.38
CA TYR A 70 -22.59 -19.77 0.34
C TYR A 70 -21.11 -19.54 0.57
N SER A 71 -20.44 -20.38 1.37
CA SER A 71 -18.99 -20.30 1.60
C SER A 71 -18.18 -20.56 0.32
N VAL A 72 -18.62 -21.50 -0.51
CA VAL A 72 -18.02 -21.79 -1.83
C VAL A 72 -18.22 -20.63 -2.79
N LEU A 73 -19.44 -20.11 -2.91
CA LEU A 73 -19.74 -18.96 -3.78
C LEU A 73 -18.96 -17.70 -3.36
N TYR A 74 -18.83 -17.47 -2.06
CA TYR A 74 -18.08 -16.31 -1.55
C TYR A 74 -16.57 -16.44 -1.77
N ARG A 75 -16.00 -17.66 -1.68
CA ARG A 75 -14.60 -17.91 -2.06
C ARG A 75 -14.38 -17.66 -3.55
N LEU A 76 -15.23 -18.23 -4.41
CA LEU A 76 -15.17 -17.99 -5.84
C LEU A 76 -15.25 -16.50 -6.18
N TYR A 77 -16.16 -15.76 -5.53
CA TYR A 77 -16.23 -14.31 -5.67
C TYR A 77 -14.92 -13.61 -5.27
N LYS A 78 -14.32 -13.97 -4.15
CA LYS A 78 -13.04 -13.40 -3.70
C LYS A 78 -11.91 -13.71 -4.66
N ASP A 79 -11.85 -14.94 -5.17
CA ASP A 79 -10.80 -15.39 -6.08
C ASP A 79 -10.91 -14.63 -7.41
N ILE A 80 -12.11 -14.57 -8.00
CA ILE A 80 -12.38 -13.77 -9.21
C ILE A 80 -12.07 -12.29 -8.97
N HIS A 81 -12.46 -11.72 -7.83
CA HIS A 81 -12.21 -10.31 -7.54
C HIS A 81 -10.72 -10.03 -7.34
N THR A 82 -9.97 -10.96 -6.76
CA THR A 82 -8.52 -10.87 -6.59
C THR A 82 -7.81 -10.99 -7.94
N ASP A 83 -8.26 -11.92 -8.79
CA ASP A 83 -7.68 -12.13 -10.12
C ASP A 83 -8.03 -11.01 -11.10
N MET A 84 -9.24 -10.43 -11.01
CA MET A 84 -9.60 -9.21 -11.73
C MET A 84 -8.73 -8.02 -11.34
N LYS A 85 -8.29 -7.92 -10.08
CA LYS A 85 -7.30 -6.91 -9.65
C LYS A 85 -5.90 -7.19 -10.19
N ARG A 86 -5.58 -8.47 -10.41
CA ARG A 86 -4.27 -8.92 -10.94
C ARG A 86 -4.17 -8.82 -12.46
N ASN A 87 -5.27 -8.85 -13.20
CA ASN A 87 -5.24 -8.88 -14.67
C ASN A 87 -5.00 -7.47 -15.27
N PRO A 88 -3.89 -7.24 -16.00
CA PRO A 88 -3.51 -5.91 -16.49
C PRO A 88 -4.48 -5.33 -17.53
N SER A 89 -5.10 -6.18 -18.35
CA SER A 89 -5.96 -5.79 -19.48
C SER A 89 -7.32 -5.21 -19.09
N ASN A 90 -7.73 -5.31 -17.82
CA ASN A 90 -8.98 -4.77 -17.30
C ASN A 90 -8.81 -3.45 -16.52
N ARG A 91 -7.60 -2.89 -16.47
CA ARG A 91 -7.32 -1.66 -15.71
C ARG A 91 -7.69 -0.43 -16.57
N GLN A 92 -8.90 0.12 -16.38
CA GLN A 92 -9.23 1.49 -16.83
C GLN A 92 -8.90 2.49 -15.72
N SER A 93 -8.28 3.63 -16.07
CA SER A 93 -7.66 4.55 -15.12
C SER A 93 -8.76 5.24 -14.37
N THR A 94 -8.94 4.84 -13.12
CA THR A 94 -10.06 5.25 -12.25
C THR A 94 -9.82 6.63 -11.62
N TYR A 95 -8.64 7.22 -11.79
CA TYR A 95 -8.27 8.51 -11.19
C TYR A 95 -9.24 9.67 -11.47
N PRO A 96 -9.82 9.83 -12.68
CA PRO A 96 -10.79 10.91 -12.95
C PRO A 96 -12.07 10.84 -12.09
N PHE A 97 -12.36 9.68 -11.47
CA PHE A 97 -13.57 9.46 -10.68
C PHE A 97 -13.33 9.38 -9.16
N LYS A 98 -12.12 9.73 -8.68
CA LYS A 98 -11.79 9.70 -7.25
C LYS A 98 -12.19 10.99 -6.53
N ARG A 99 -12.47 10.87 -5.23
CA ARG A 99 -12.74 12.03 -4.35
C ARG A 99 -11.46 12.85 -4.18
N SER A 100 -11.58 14.17 -4.04
CA SER A 100 -10.44 15.09 -3.85
C SER A 100 -9.54 14.70 -2.68
N SER A 101 -10.08 14.12 -1.60
CA SER A 101 -9.27 13.60 -0.49
C SER A 101 -8.32 12.49 -0.92
N VAL A 102 -8.82 11.52 -1.71
CA VAL A 102 -8.02 10.41 -2.23
C VAL A 102 -7.02 10.91 -3.27
N LEU A 103 -7.42 11.86 -4.12
CA LEU A 103 -6.48 12.49 -5.07
C LEU A 103 -5.35 13.22 -4.33
N MET A 104 -5.66 13.87 -3.21
CA MET A 104 -4.64 14.53 -2.37
C MET A 104 -3.68 13.51 -1.75
N GLU A 105 -4.17 12.34 -1.32
CA GLU A 105 -3.33 11.25 -0.80
C GLU A 105 -2.37 10.73 -1.88
N VAL A 106 -2.87 10.48 -3.09
CA VAL A 106 -2.07 10.03 -4.24
C VAL A 106 -1.03 11.09 -4.61
N TYR A 107 -1.46 12.35 -4.71
CA TYR A 107 -0.56 13.48 -4.97
C TYR A 107 0.54 13.60 -3.91
N SER A 108 0.17 13.49 -2.63
CA SER A 108 1.13 13.51 -1.52
C SER A 108 2.10 12.34 -1.58
N THR A 109 1.65 11.18 -2.04
CA THR A 109 2.51 10.01 -2.28
C THR A 109 3.55 10.35 -3.35
N CYS A 110 3.16 10.95 -4.47
CA CYS A 110 4.09 11.41 -5.50
C CYS A 110 5.12 12.40 -4.94
N LEU A 111 4.69 13.38 -4.14
CA LEU A 111 5.62 14.34 -3.51
C LEU A 111 6.67 13.64 -2.65
N VAL A 112 6.28 12.61 -1.88
CA VAL A 112 7.23 11.85 -1.07
C VAL A 112 8.20 11.08 -1.95
N ILE A 113 7.73 10.45 -3.02
CA ILE A 113 8.58 9.75 -4.00
C ILE A 113 9.61 10.71 -4.61
N ASP A 114 9.17 11.90 -5.04
CA ASP A 114 10.05 12.91 -5.63
C ASP A 114 11.11 13.38 -4.63
N VAL A 115 10.73 13.60 -3.36
CA VAL A 115 11.67 13.90 -2.28
C VAL A 115 12.71 12.79 -2.13
N LEU A 116 12.29 11.52 -2.10
CA LEU A 116 13.21 10.40 -1.94
C LEU A 116 14.19 10.30 -3.11
N LYS A 117 13.72 10.50 -4.34
CA LYS A 117 14.57 10.52 -5.54
C LYS A 117 15.55 11.69 -5.52
N GLU A 118 15.13 12.88 -5.08
CA GLU A 118 16.03 14.02 -4.90
C GLU A 118 17.05 13.83 -3.78
N LEU A 119 16.78 12.95 -2.83
CA LEU A 119 17.73 12.50 -1.80
C LEU A 119 18.62 11.34 -2.29
N GLU A 120 18.59 11.05 -3.59
CA GLU A 120 19.38 10.02 -4.28
C GLU A 120 19.03 8.59 -3.83
N PHE A 121 17.77 8.35 -3.45
CA PHE A 121 17.27 6.98 -3.33
C PHE A 121 16.70 6.51 -4.67
N ASP A 122 17.21 5.38 -5.14
CA ASP A 122 16.72 4.71 -6.33
C ASP A 122 15.39 4.01 -6.02
N TRP A 123 14.38 4.24 -6.86
CA TRP A 123 13.08 3.61 -6.74
C TRP A 123 13.09 2.25 -7.44
N ASP A 124 13.35 1.20 -6.66
CA ASP A 124 13.62 -0.13 -7.20
C ASP A 124 12.38 -0.92 -7.58
N SER A 125 11.30 -0.81 -6.81
CA SER A 125 10.07 -1.58 -7.05
C SER A 125 8.82 -0.96 -6.44
N GLY A 126 7.66 -1.48 -6.84
CA GLY A 126 6.34 -1.08 -6.38
C GLY A 126 5.72 0.02 -7.22
N TRP A 127 4.40 -0.01 -7.35
CA TRP A 127 3.58 0.95 -8.12
C TRP A 127 4.19 1.28 -9.50
N LEU A 128 4.55 2.53 -9.80
CA LEU A 128 5.01 2.91 -11.15
C LEU A 128 6.40 2.39 -11.49
N ALA A 129 7.26 2.04 -10.51
CA ALA A 129 8.55 1.43 -10.80
C ALA A 129 8.39 0.07 -11.49
N ASP A 130 7.40 -0.71 -11.09
CA ASP A 130 7.13 -2.04 -11.69
C ASP A 130 6.43 -1.95 -13.05
N HIS A 131 5.82 -0.81 -13.37
CA HIS A 131 4.96 -0.63 -14.55
C HIS A 131 5.52 0.44 -15.51
N TYR A 132 6.83 0.71 -15.48
CA TYR A 132 7.48 1.79 -16.26
C TYR A 132 7.24 1.71 -17.78
N GLN A 133 6.97 0.52 -18.32
CA GLN A 133 6.74 0.28 -19.75
C GLN A 133 5.26 0.20 -20.15
N GLU A 134 4.34 0.26 -19.20
CA GLU A 134 2.91 0.20 -19.51
C GLU A 134 2.39 1.58 -19.92
N GLN A 135 1.53 1.65 -20.96
CA GLN A 135 0.82 2.88 -21.35
C GLN A 135 -0.18 3.37 -20.27
N TYR A 136 -0.27 2.64 -19.16
CA TYR A 136 -1.27 2.81 -18.14
C TYR A 136 -0.63 3.12 -16.79
N VAL A 137 -0.94 4.30 -16.25
CA VAL A 137 -0.61 4.65 -14.86
C VAL A 137 -1.48 3.78 -13.94
N GLY A 138 -0.86 2.78 -13.32
CA GLY A 138 -1.50 1.91 -12.34
C GLY A 138 -2.23 2.70 -11.25
N GLU A 139 -3.40 2.20 -10.80
CA GLU A 139 -4.04 2.73 -9.61
C GLU A 139 -3.16 2.42 -8.39
N LEU A 140 -2.93 3.39 -7.51
CA LEU A 140 -2.22 3.20 -6.25
C LEU A 140 -3.15 2.45 -5.30
N LEU A 141 -2.86 1.16 -5.08
CA LEU A 141 -3.73 0.27 -4.33
C LEU A 141 -3.45 0.34 -2.83
N THR A 142 -4.49 0.15 -2.02
CA THR A 142 -4.35 -0.06 -0.57
C THR A 142 -3.29 -1.13 -0.26
N GLY A 143 -2.32 -0.80 0.58
CA GLY A 143 -1.23 -1.68 0.99
C GLY A 143 -0.06 -1.75 0.01
N GLU A 144 -0.09 -0.98 -1.08
CA GLU A 144 1.01 -0.88 -2.05
C GLU A 144 2.31 -0.50 -1.34
N ARG A 145 3.38 -1.22 -1.62
CA ARG A 145 4.70 -1.03 -1.02
C ARG A 145 5.70 -0.67 -2.10
N MET A 146 6.28 0.51 -1.97
CA MET A 146 7.34 1.00 -2.85
C MET A 146 8.68 0.89 -2.12
N ILE A 147 9.67 0.30 -2.79
CA ILE A 147 10.99 0.04 -2.22
C ILE A 147 12.00 1.00 -2.83
N PHE A 148 12.76 1.65 -1.95
CA PHE A 148 13.79 2.60 -2.29
C PHE A 148 15.12 2.17 -1.69
N ARG A 149 16.22 2.29 -2.44
CA ARG A 149 17.56 1.95 -1.94
C ARG A 149 18.54 3.08 -2.19
N LYS A 150 19.44 3.28 -1.24
CA LYS A 150 20.61 4.15 -1.36
C LYS A 150 21.73 3.55 -0.53
N ASP A 151 22.86 3.31 -1.16
CA ASP A 151 24.00 2.61 -0.55
C ASP A 151 23.54 1.30 0.11
N GLU A 152 23.68 1.24 1.42
CA GLU A 152 23.37 0.11 2.29
C GLU A 152 22.01 0.23 2.99
N TYR A 153 21.27 1.31 2.74
CA TYR A 153 19.99 1.59 3.39
C TYR A 153 18.82 1.31 2.46
N ARG A 154 17.74 0.79 3.04
CA ARG A 154 16.47 0.56 2.36
C ARG A 154 15.36 1.35 3.03
N LEU A 155 14.59 2.07 2.22
CA LEU A 155 13.33 2.68 2.62
C LEU A 155 12.17 1.89 2.02
N GLU A 156 11.13 1.64 2.81
CA GLU A 156 9.84 1.15 2.31
C GLU A 156 8.81 2.24 2.52
N LEU A 157 8.20 2.74 1.44
CA LEU A 157 7.04 3.62 1.48
C LEU A 157 5.78 2.78 1.26
N ILE A 158 4.91 2.71 2.26
CA ILE A 158 3.69 1.91 2.22
C ILE A 158 2.47 2.82 2.23
N TYR A 159 1.60 2.65 1.22
CA TYR A 159 0.35 3.40 1.09
C TYR A 159 -0.83 2.67 1.76
N ASP A 160 -1.60 3.40 2.56
CA ASP A 160 -2.92 3.03 3.09
C ASP A 160 -2.96 1.63 3.76
N GLN A 161 -1.88 1.24 4.43
CA GLN A 161 -1.81 -0.08 5.06
C GLN A 161 -2.41 -0.08 6.46
N GLU A 162 -3.39 -0.96 6.69
CA GLU A 162 -3.90 -1.24 8.03
C GLU A 162 -2.86 -2.01 8.86
N ILE A 163 -2.54 -1.45 10.02
CA ILE A 163 -1.66 -1.98 11.05
C ILE A 163 -2.51 -2.74 12.07
N PRO A 164 -2.18 -4.01 12.39
CA PRO A 164 -2.97 -4.78 13.33
C PRO A 164 -2.88 -4.19 14.75
N LYS A 165 -3.98 -4.24 15.52
CA LYS A 165 -3.99 -3.82 16.94
C LYS A 165 -3.40 -4.87 17.88
N ARG A 166 -3.27 -6.11 17.39
CA ARG A 166 -2.71 -7.25 18.11
C ARG A 166 -1.99 -8.14 17.12
N LEU A 167 -0.84 -8.62 17.53
CA LEU A 167 -0.08 -9.65 16.82
C LEU A 167 -0.18 -10.94 17.63
N ASN A 168 -0.25 -12.08 16.92
CA ASN A 168 -0.09 -13.40 17.53
C ASN A 168 1.31 -13.54 18.15
N GLU A 169 1.56 -14.59 18.94
CA GLU A 169 2.84 -14.75 19.65
C GLU A 169 4.04 -14.85 18.70
N ASP A 170 3.87 -15.53 17.57
CA ASP A 170 4.91 -15.72 16.55
C ASP A 170 4.95 -14.62 15.47
N GLU A 171 4.06 -13.62 15.56
CA GLU A 171 4.00 -12.51 14.62
C GLU A 171 4.83 -11.31 15.10
N PHE A 172 5.49 -10.66 14.13
CA PHE A 172 6.33 -9.49 14.32
C PHE A 172 5.87 -8.33 13.42
N GLY A 173 6.21 -7.10 13.81
CA GLY A 173 5.81 -5.91 13.06
C GLY A 173 5.16 -4.85 13.93
N PHE A 174 4.48 -3.91 13.27
CA PHE A 174 3.80 -2.81 13.93
C PHE A 174 2.51 -3.26 14.63
N ILE A 175 2.23 -2.62 15.77
CA ILE A 175 1.05 -2.81 16.60
C ILE A 175 0.41 -1.44 16.79
N ALA A 176 -0.76 -1.25 16.21
CA ALA A 176 -1.50 -0.01 16.31
C ALA A 176 -2.17 0.17 17.68
N ASN A 177 -2.44 1.43 18.02
CA ASN A 177 -3.26 1.78 19.17
C ASN A 177 -4.74 1.93 18.75
N ASN A 178 -5.32 3.12 18.85
CA ASN A 178 -6.72 3.35 18.48
C ASN A 178 -6.87 3.51 16.97
N HIS A 179 -5.97 4.28 16.36
CA HIS A 179 -5.90 4.50 14.92
C HIS A 179 -4.84 3.59 14.31
N SER A 180 -5.24 2.87 13.26
CA SER A 180 -4.47 1.75 12.73
C SER A 180 -4.14 1.88 11.25
N ARG A 181 -4.58 2.92 10.56
CA ARG A 181 -4.46 2.98 9.10
C ARG A 181 -4.00 4.36 8.67
N PRO A 182 -2.70 4.66 8.81
CA PRO A 182 -2.12 5.88 8.28
C PRO A 182 -2.21 5.89 6.74
N ASP A 183 -2.30 7.09 6.17
CA ASP A 183 -2.31 7.22 4.70
C ASP A 183 -0.98 6.77 4.08
N LEU A 184 0.14 7.09 4.73
CA LEU A 184 1.49 6.71 4.32
C LEU A 184 2.36 6.36 5.52
N ARG A 185 3.17 5.32 5.38
CA ARG A 185 4.24 4.96 6.33
C ARG A 185 5.56 4.80 5.58
N LEU A 186 6.60 5.48 6.04
CA LEU A 186 7.96 5.37 5.51
C LEU A 186 8.85 4.69 6.55
N ASP A 187 9.27 3.46 6.25
CA ASP A 187 10.06 2.61 7.13
C ASP A 187 11.54 2.61 6.67
N LEU A 188 12.47 2.94 7.57
CA LEU A 188 13.91 2.94 7.31
C LEU A 188 14.57 1.68 7.90
N TYR A 189 15.28 0.95 7.05
CA TYR A 189 16.00 -0.28 7.39
C TYR A 189 17.51 -0.13 7.17
N ASP A 190 18.28 -0.82 8.00
CA ASP A 190 19.74 -0.95 7.86
C ASP A 190 20.15 -2.09 6.90
N THR A 191 21.47 -2.31 6.82
CA THR A 191 22.15 -3.35 6.03
C THR A 191 21.63 -4.76 6.28
N ASP A 192 21.25 -5.05 7.52
CA ASP A 192 20.85 -6.39 7.97
C ASP A 192 19.33 -6.58 7.84
N GLY A 193 18.63 -5.58 7.29
CA GLY A 193 17.18 -5.57 7.17
C GLY A 193 16.46 -5.30 8.48
N LYS A 194 17.15 -4.80 9.52
CA LYS A 194 16.54 -4.41 10.79
C LYS A 194 15.93 -3.02 10.66
N LEU A 195 14.71 -2.87 11.18
CA LEU A 195 14.02 -1.59 11.21
C LEU A 195 14.71 -0.61 12.18
N ILE A 196 15.25 0.48 11.63
CA ILE A 196 15.84 1.58 12.39
C ILE A 196 14.72 2.40 13.05
N LYS A 197 13.93 3.09 12.22
CA LYS A 197 12.81 3.98 12.59
C LYS A 197 11.82 4.11 11.43
N SER A 198 10.67 4.67 11.74
CA SER A 198 9.58 4.93 10.80
C SER A 198 9.04 6.34 10.95
N LEU A 199 8.53 6.86 9.85
CA LEU A 199 7.86 8.15 9.73
C LEU A 199 6.43 7.90 9.25
N ILE A 200 5.46 8.54 9.89
CA ILE A 200 4.06 8.49 9.45
C ILE A 200 3.75 9.77 8.70
N ILE A 201 3.08 9.66 7.57
CA ILE A 201 2.60 10.80 6.80
C ILE A 201 1.09 10.65 6.65
N GLU A 202 0.34 11.58 7.24
CA GLU A 202 -1.12 11.60 7.22
C GLU A 202 -1.59 12.77 6.34
N VAL A 203 -2.56 12.53 5.46
CA VAL A 203 -3.07 13.49 4.50
C VAL A 203 -4.49 13.88 4.88
N LYS A 204 -4.72 15.15 5.21
CA LYS A 204 -6.05 15.67 5.56
C LYS A 204 -6.51 16.72 4.57
N TYR A 205 -7.52 16.40 3.76
CA TYR A 205 -8.19 17.38 2.89
C TYR A 205 -9.17 18.27 3.67
N ARG A 206 -8.64 19.08 4.60
CA ARG A 206 -9.42 19.94 5.53
C ARG A 206 -8.71 21.25 5.81
N LYS A 207 -9.47 22.25 6.28
CA LYS A 207 -8.92 23.53 6.75
C LYS A 207 -8.14 23.34 8.06
N TYR A 208 -7.07 24.12 8.25
CA TYR A 208 -6.16 24.00 9.40
C TYR A 208 -6.89 24.11 10.74
N ARG A 209 -7.89 25.00 10.84
CA ARG A 209 -8.71 25.18 12.05
C ARG A 209 -9.43 23.93 12.56
N TYR A 210 -9.61 22.92 11.70
CA TYR A 210 -10.19 21.63 12.07
C TYR A 210 -9.12 20.62 12.51
N LEU A 211 -7.87 20.83 12.09
CA LEU A 211 -6.71 20.04 12.51
C LEU A 211 -6.11 20.54 13.82
N TRP A 212 -6.22 21.85 14.09
CA TRP A 212 -5.77 22.46 15.34
C TRP A 212 -6.62 23.67 15.68
N ASN A 213 -7.08 23.76 16.93
CA ASN A 213 -7.80 24.94 17.38
C ASN A 213 -6.81 26.03 17.80
N ALA A 214 -6.37 26.84 16.82
CA ALA A 214 -5.42 27.92 17.05
C ALA A 214 -5.92 28.99 18.03
N ARG A 215 -7.24 29.25 18.08
CA ARG A 215 -7.82 30.29 18.96
C ARG A 215 -7.76 29.91 20.43
N LEU A 216 -8.04 28.64 20.74
CA LEU A 216 -8.04 28.13 22.11
C LEU A 216 -6.70 27.46 22.48
N ASN A 217 -5.78 27.33 21.51
CA ASN A 217 -4.56 26.54 21.59
C ASN A 217 -4.83 25.13 22.14
N ARG A 218 -5.81 24.44 21.54
CA ARG A 218 -6.29 23.13 21.97
C ARG A 218 -6.33 22.15 20.81
N GLU A 219 -6.22 20.89 21.18
CA GLU A 219 -6.37 19.75 20.28
C GLU A 219 -7.81 19.66 19.74
N THR A 220 -7.91 19.20 18.51
CA THR A 220 -9.17 18.77 17.90
C THR A 220 -9.21 17.25 17.84
N ASP A 221 -10.37 16.67 17.54
CA ASP A 221 -10.49 15.22 17.34
C ASP A 221 -9.56 14.71 16.22
N ASP A 222 -9.43 15.48 15.13
CA ASP A 222 -8.47 15.20 14.06
C ASP A 222 -7.02 15.20 14.58
N PHE A 223 -6.65 16.16 15.44
CA PHE A 223 -5.31 16.17 16.06
C PHE A 223 -5.07 14.94 16.94
N ILE A 224 -6.05 14.57 17.76
CA ILE A 224 -5.95 13.41 18.65
C ILE A 224 -5.76 12.15 17.82
N GLN A 225 -6.45 12.03 16.69
CA GLN A 225 -6.23 10.93 15.74
C GLN A 225 -4.81 10.93 15.18
N ILE A 226 -4.33 12.07 14.68
CA ILE A 226 -2.99 12.20 14.10
C ILE A 226 -1.91 11.85 15.13
N SER A 227 -2.02 12.40 16.35
CA SER A 227 -1.03 12.20 17.41
C SER A 227 -1.03 10.78 17.97
N ASP A 228 -2.13 10.02 17.83
CA ASP A 228 -2.20 8.62 18.26
C ASP A 228 -1.24 7.72 17.47
N TYR A 229 -0.88 8.08 16.23
CA TYR A 229 0.11 7.32 15.45
C TYR A 229 1.49 7.31 16.09
N ASN A 230 1.87 8.32 16.88
CA ASN A 230 3.12 8.31 17.65
C ASN A 230 3.16 7.20 18.71
N ARG A 231 2.02 6.56 19.01
CA ARG A 231 1.90 5.46 19.98
C ARG A 231 1.94 4.09 19.33
N ILE A 232 2.12 4.00 18.01
CA ILE A 232 2.32 2.72 17.32
C ILE A 232 3.61 2.08 17.87
N LEU A 233 3.49 0.83 18.31
CA LEU A 233 4.63 0.04 18.77
C LEU A 233 5.12 -0.87 17.65
N TYR A 234 6.38 -1.28 17.73
CA TYR A 234 6.95 -2.28 16.85
C TYR A 234 7.50 -3.43 17.69
N ARG A 235 7.11 -4.65 17.34
CA ARG A 235 7.68 -5.88 17.89
C ARG A 235 8.77 -6.40 16.95
N CYS A 236 10.01 -6.36 17.41
CA CYS A 236 11.16 -6.84 16.65
C CYS A 236 11.20 -8.38 16.58
N PRO A 237 11.49 -8.98 15.41
CA PRO A 237 11.71 -10.43 15.27
C PRO A 237 12.81 -10.99 16.18
N ILE A 238 13.89 -10.21 16.35
CA ILE A 238 15.11 -10.65 17.02
C ILE A 238 14.94 -10.54 18.54
N GLU A 239 14.66 -9.33 19.03
CA GLU A 239 14.65 -9.03 20.46
C GLU A 239 13.30 -9.39 21.12
N ARG A 240 12.24 -9.64 20.33
CA ARG A 240 10.84 -9.88 20.74
C ARG A 240 10.21 -8.80 21.64
N ASN A 241 10.97 -7.77 22.00
CA ASN A 241 10.53 -6.61 22.74
C ASN A 241 9.69 -5.67 21.87
N ARG A 242 8.79 -4.95 22.54
CA ARG A 242 8.02 -3.84 21.94
C ARG A 242 8.78 -2.54 22.17
N SER A 243 9.00 -1.80 21.11
CA SER A 243 9.64 -0.48 21.16
C SER A 243 8.87 0.52 20.31
N ASN A 244 8.99 1.81 20.63
CA ASN A 244 8.46 2.85 19.77
C ASN A 244 9.44 3.11 18.62
N LYS A 245 8.99 2.83 17.40
CA LYS A 245 9.76 3.04 16.17
C LYS A 245 9.28 4.22 15.34
N ILE A 246 8.18 4.88 15.71
CA ILE A 246 7.77 6.12 15.07
C ILE A 246 8.66 7.26 15.57
N ASP A 247 9.29 8.01 14.65
CA ASP A 247 10.08 9.21 14.98
C ASP A 247 9.18 10.45 15.11
N LYS A 248 8.30 10.66 14.12
CA LYS A 248 7.30 11.74 14.10
C LYS A 248 6.17 11.44 13.11
N VAL A 249 5.14 12.27 13.16
CA VAL A 249 4.01 12.28 12.20
C VAL A 249 4.03 13.59 11.42
N ILE A 250 4.11 13.51 10.09
CA ILE A 250 3.93 14.67 9.20
C ILE A 250 2.48 14.67 8.72
N THR A 251 1.78 15.80 8.89
CA THR A 251 0.42 15.99 8.40
C THR A 251 0.43 16.94 7.21
N LEU A 252 0.03 16.43 6.04
CA LEU A 252 -0.12 17.19 4.82
C LEU A 252 -1.57 17.63 4.65
N TYR A 253 -1.79 18.88 4.29
CA TYR A 253 -3.13 19.43 4.11
C TYR A 253 -3.14 20.54 3.04
N PRO A 254 -4.30 20.84 2.42
CA PRO A 254 -4.34 21.75 1.29
C PRO A 254 -4.00 23.18 1.70
N LYS A 255 -3.25 23.86 0.83
CA LYS A 255 -2.92 25.28 0.95
C LYS A 255 -4.17 26.13 1.18
N GLN A 256 -4.04 27.08 2.08
CA GLN A 256 -5.07 28.05 2.45
C GLN A 256 -4.55 29.46 2.25
N THR A 257 -5.43 30.37 1.84
CA THR A 257 -5.10 31.79 1.67
C THR A 257 -4.60 32.44 2.96
N ASN A 258 -5.12 32.02 4.11
CA ASN A 258 -4.76 32.54 5.43
C ASN A 258 -4.37 31.38 6.36
N GLY A 259 -3.09 31.00 6.38
CA GLY A 259 -2.59 29.94 7.27
C GLY A 259 -1.06 29.86 7.29
N THR A 260 -0.52 29.28 8.36
CA THR A 260 0.91 28.98 8.49
C THR A 260 1.29 27.85 7.56
N ALA A 261 2.23 28.09 6.64
CA ALA A 261 2.70 27.09 5.67
C ALA A 261 3.24 25.82 6.35
N TYR A 262 3.80 26.00 7.54
CA TYR A 262 4.58 25.02 8.28
C TYR A 262 4.48 25.28 9.78
N GLU A 263 4.17 24.26 10.58
CA GLU A 263 4.11 24.39 12.04
C GLU A 263 4.39 23.05 12.75
N HIS A 264 5.14 23.10 13.85
CA HIS A 264 5.31 21.96 14.74
C HIS A 264 4.36 22.02 15.93
N LYS A 265 3.84 20.87 16.34
CA LYS A 265 3.08 20.67 17.57
C LYS A 265 3.69 19.53 18.37
N TYR A 266 3.37 19.49 19.67
CA TYR A 266 3.74 18.40 20.58
C TYR A 266 5.25 18.09 20.53
N ASP A 267 6.09 19.04 20.91
CA ASP A 267 7.56 18.88 20.93
C ASP A 267 8.15 18.32 19.63
N LYS A 268 7.59 18.75 18.49
CA LYS A 268 7.98 18.34 17.13
C LYS A 268 7.66 16.89 16.76
N THR A 269 6.82 16.20 17.53
CA THR A 269 6.32 14.86 17.20
C THR A 269 5.20 14.89 16.15
N VAL A 270 4.57 16.06 15.92
CA VAL A 270 3.60 16.28 14.85
C VAL A 270 3.99 17.56 14.07
N THR A 271 4.15 17.44 12.76
CA THR A 271 4.46 18.57 11.87
C THR A 271 3.34 18.79 10.87
N PHE A 272 2.79 20.00 10.77
CA PHE A 272 1.79 20.38 9.78
C PHE A 272 2.45 21.08 8.61
N ILE A 273 2.18 20.61 7.39
CA ILE A 273 2.71 21.20 6.15
C ILE A 273 1.56 21.40 5.16
N GLN A 274 1.43 22.62 4.66
CA GLN A 274 0.51 22.92 3.57
C GLN A 274 1.12 22.49 2.24
N VAL A 275 0.35 21.82 1.39
CA VAL A 275 0.76 21.52 0.01
C VAL A 275 -0.32 21.91 -1.00
N GLU A 276 0.11 22.18 -2.23
CA GLU A 276 -0.75 22.61 -3.33
C GLU A 276 -0.38 21.84 -4.59
N PRO A 277 -1.34 21.12 -5.21
CA PRO A 277 -1.12 20.52 -6.53
C PRO A 277 -0.68 21.57 -7.55
N ILE A 278 0.43 21.30 -8.22
CA ILE A 278 0.98 22.12 -9.31
C ILE A 278 0.65 21.49 -10.66
N ASP A 279 0.62 22.31 -11.70
CA ASP A 279 0.57 21.82 -13.07
C ASP A 279 1.91 21.13 -13.38
N PRO A 280 1.92 19.85 -13.80
CA PRO A 280 3.15 19.15 -14.15
C PRO A 280 3.93 19.81 -15.30
N ASN A 281 3.29 20.67 -16.11
CA ASN A 281 3.96 21.41 -17.18
C ASN A 281 4.50 22.78 -16.72
N SER A 282 4.31 23.14 -15.45
CA SER A 282 4.87 24.36 -14.87
C SER A 282 6.24 24.12 -14.25
N ASP A 283 7.12 25.12 -14.30
CA ASP A 283 8.40 25.11 -13.57
C ASP A 283 8.23 25.43 -12.08
N GLU A 284 6.98 25.49 -11.58
CA GLU A 284 6.69 25.83 -10.20
C GLU A 284 6.93 24.63 -9.28
N VAL A 285 7.52 24.88 -8.11
CA VAL A 285 7.64 23.87 -7.06
C VAL A 285 6.41 23.94 -6.18
N SER A 286 5.82 22.78 -5.85
CA SER A 286 4.66 22.70 -4.95
C SER A 286 4.90 23.49 -3.67
N PHE A 287 3.88 24.25 -3.25
CA PHE A 287 3.89 24.89 -1.95
C PHE A 287 4.19 23.86 -0.86
N GLY A 288 5.04 24.23 0.10
CA GLY A 288 5.44 23.35 1.20
C GLY A 288 6.37 22.18 0.86
N TYR A 289 6.70 21.94 -0.42
CA TYR A 289 7.59 20.86 -0.84
C TYR A 289 8.97 20.94 -0.15
N GLY A 290 9.56 22.13 -0.08
CA GLY A 290 10.85 22.32 0.61
C GLY A 290 10.81 21.96 2.09
N TYR A 291 9.69 22.20 2.78
CA TYR A 291 9.52 21.79 4.18
C TYR A 291 9.36 20.27 4.30
N LEU A 292 8.62 19.64 3.38
CA LEU A 292 8.48 18.18 3.33
C LEU A 292 9.84 17.52 3.09
N LYS A 293 10.59 18.01 2.09
CA LYS A 293 11.95 17.55 1.78
C LYS A 293 12.86 17.66 3.00
N LYS A 294 12.85 18.81 3.67
CA LYS A 294 13.62 19.04 4.89
C LYS A 294 13.26 18.03 5.98
N GLU A 295 11.97 17.86 6.26
CA GLU A 295 11.52 16.98 7.35
C GLU A 295 11.84 15.50 7.11
N ILE A 296 11.75 15.04 5.86
CA ILE A 296 12.12 13.67 5.46
C ILE A 296 13.64 13.49 5.47
N GLY A 297 14.39 14.46 4.92
CA GLY A 297 15.86 14.44 4.93
C GLY A 297 16.43 14.39 6.36
N GLU A 298 15.94 15.27 7.25
CA GLU A 298 16.34 15.27 8.66
C GLU A 298 16.00 13.93 9.35
N PHE A 299 14.85 13.33 9.04
CA PHE A 299 14.48 12.01 9.55
C PHE A 299 15.49 10.94 9.11
N ILE A 300 15.84 10.89 7.83
CA ILE A 300 16.76 9.89 7.28
C ILE A 300 18.17 10.08 7.87
N GLU A 301 18.74 11.29 7.75
CA GLU A 301 20.11 11.59 8.18
C GLU A 301 20.33 11.35 9.67
N LYS A 302 19.43 11.87 10.51
CA LYS A 302 19.49 11.70 11.97
C LYS A 302 19.50 10.23 12.35
N ASN A 303 18.62 9.42 11.76
CA ASN A 303 18.44 8.03 12.17
C ASN A 303 19.53 7.11 11.60
N ILE A 304 20.07 7.42 10.41
CA ILE A 304 21.29 6.77 9.90
C ILE A 304 22.47 7.05 10.84
N MET A 305 22.67 8.30 11.25
CA MET A 305 23.77 8.69 12.15
C MET A 305 23.68 8.01 13.51
N LEU A 306 22.47 7.92 14.09
CA LEU A 306 22.24 7.22 15.35
C LEU A 306 22.49 5.72 15.21
N SER A 307 22.00 5.09 14.14
CA SER A 307 22.21 3.66 13.89
C SER A 307 23.70 3.31 13.79
N LYS A 308 24.51 4.12 13.10
CA LYS A 308 25.97 3.88 13.00
C LYS A 308 26.68 3.94 14.36
N ARG A 309 26.23 4.83 15.27
CA ARG A 309 26.81 4.94 16.62
C ARG A 309 26.52 3.72 17.47
N ASP A 310 25.32 3.16 17.38
CA ASP A 310 24.93 1.96 18.13
C ASP A 310 25.76 0.74 17.70
N THR A 311 26.03 0.58 16.39
CA THR A 311 26.90 -0.50 15.87
C THR A 311 28.35 -0.36 16.35
N LEU A 312 28.87 0.87 16.44
CA LEU A 312 30.22 1.15 16.94
C LEU A 312 30.32 0.94 18.46
N ALA A 313 29.30 1.28 19.24
CA ALA A 313 29.29 1.06 20.69
C ALA A 313 29.17 -0.43 21.06
N GLY A 314 28.41 -1.20 20.29
CA GLY A 314 28.28 -2.66 20.47
C GLY A 314 29.55 -3.44 20.15
N SER A 315 30.41 -2.93 19.27
CA SER A 315 31.69 -3.57 18.93
C SER A 315 32.81 -3.28 19.93
N ILE A 316 32.71 -2.22 20.73
CA ILE A 316 33.68 -1.87 21.80
C ILE A 316 33.43 -2.68 23.09
N THR A 317 32.21 -3.18 23.31
CA THR A 317 31.85 -3.97 24.50
C THR A 317 32.12 -5.47 24.35
N VAL A 318 32.54 -5.91 23.16
CA VAL A 318 32.93 -7.30 22.86
C VAL A 318 34.42 -7.31 22.49
N ASN A 319 35.29 -6.99 23.44
CA ASN A 319 36.73 -7.29 23.39
C ASN A 319 37.26 -7.51 24.80
#